data_AF-A0A6C1SXQ0-F1
#
_entry.id   AF-A0A6C1SXQ0-F1
#
_cell.length_a   1.000
_cell.length_b   1.000
_cell.length_c   1.000
_cell.angle_alpha   90.00
_cell.angle_beta   90.00
_cell.angle_gamma   90.00
#
_symmetry.space_group_name_H-M   'P 1'
#
loop_
_entity.id
_entity.type
_entity.pdbx_description
1 polymer ?
#
loop_
_entity_poly.entity_id
_entity_poly.type
_entity_poly.pdbx_seq_one_letter_code
_entity_poly.pdbx_strand_id
1 'polypeptide(L)'
;MSTAYLTHADAHRHQTPPGHPEQVARIEAIEAALRAPEFSDIQHHDAPRAEEAQLLLCHPQDYIDRIRMAIPAAGIYQLDADTHVSNGSFDAALRAAGGACHAVDLVMDGQAANAFVAMRPPGHHAERATPMGFCLFGTIAIAARHAMERHSLSRVAVVDFDVHHGNGTQDLLWDEERAFFVSSHQMPLWPGTGCREERGAHGQVMNVPLAPGTDGAKFRRIYEDTVLPQLDRFAPELVLISAGFDAHRNDPLAELALVEEDFAWVTGELCDIAARHSAGRVVSCLEGGYDLDALSASVRAHIRVLMEKGA
;
A
#
# COMPACT_ATOMS: atom_id res chain seq x y z
N MET A 1 -7.24 -17.15 -13.29
CA MET A 1 -7.25 -17.51 -11.83
C MET A 1 -7.93 -16.36 -11.09
N SER A 2 -8.65 -16.57 -9.98
CA SER A 2 -9.39 -15.45 -9.35
C SER A 2 -8.47 -14.47 -8.58
N THR A 3 -8.92 -13.22 -8.45
CA THR A 3 -8.31 -12.21 -7.57
C THR A 3 -8.61 -12.54 -6.11
N ALA A 4 -7.59 -12.59 -5.27
CA ALA A 4 -7.76 -12.72 -3.82
C ALA A 4 -8.07 -11.37 -3.17
N TYR A 5 -9.03 -11.35 -2.25
CA TYR A 5 -9.38 -10.21 -1.43
C TYR A 5 -9.18 -10.56 0.03
N LEU A 6 -8.25 -9.86 0.69
CA LEU A 6 -7.88 -10.10 2.09
C LEU A 6 -8.38 -8.94 2.96
N THR A 7 -9.14 -9.27 4.01
CA THR A 7 -9.56 -8.31 5.03
C THR A 7 -9.76 -9.02 6.38
N HIS A 8 -10.06 -8.29 7.45
CA HIS A 8 -10.38 -8.88 8.76
C HIS A 8 -11.16 -7.89 9.62
N ALA A 9 -12.06 -8.42 10.48
CA ALA A 9 -12.88 -7.60 11.39
C ALA A 9 -12.05 -6.70 12.35
N ASP A 10 -10.79 -7.06 12.62
CA ASP A 10 -9.90 -6.24 13.44
C ASP A 10 -9.57 -4.88 12.79
N ALA A 11 -9.74 -4.71 11.47
CA ALA A 11 -9.62 -3.42 10.79
C ALA A 11 -10.57 -2.35 11.36
N HIS A 12 -11.71 -2.78 11.92
CA HIS A 12 -12.70 -1.91 12.57
C HIS A 12 -12.33 -1.55 14.02
N ARG A 13 -11.35 -2.25 14.61
CA ARG A 13 -10.94 -2.07 16.00
C ARG A 13 -9.81 -1.06 16.16
N HIS A 14 -9.13 -0.68 15.07
CA HIS A 14 -8.26 0.49 15.03
C HIS A 14 -9.11 1.76 14.98
N GLN A 15 -9.18 2.43 16.13
CA GLN A 15 -10.03 3.60 16.35
C GLN A 15 -9.16 4.85 16.44
N THR A 16 -9.58 5.89 15.73
CA THR A 16 -8.93 7.19 15.69
C THR A 16 -9.88 8.25 16.29
N PRO A 17 -9.38 9.45 16.66
CA PRO A 17 -10.22 10.48 17.24
C PRO A 17 -11.37 10.91 16.30
N PRO A 18 -12.50 11.40 16.83
CA PRO A 18 -13.57 11.93 15.99
C PRO A 18 -13.06 13.02 15.03
N GLY A 19 -13.42 12.91 13.75
CA GLY A 19 -12.99 13.83 12.70
C GLY A 19 -11.60 13.54 12.11
N HIS A 20 -10.89 12.52 12.61
CA HIS A 20 -9.65 12.06 12.00
C HIS A 20 -9.92 11.47 10.60
N PRO A 21 -9.13 11.82 9.56
CA PRO A 21 -9.39 11.36 8.18
C PRO A 21 -9.21 9.85 8.04
N GLU A 22 -8.23 9.27 8.73
CA GLU A 22 -8.01 7.82 8.83
C GLU A 22 -9.06 7.16 9.75
N GLN A 23 -10.33 7.17 9.33
CA GLN A 23 -11.49 6.69 10.11
C GLN A 23 -11.95 5.28 9.72
N VAL A 24 -12.64 4.60 10.65
CA VAL A 24 -13.24 3.27 10.41
C VAL A 24 -14.19 3.26 9.22
N ALA A 25 -14.90 4.36 8.98
CA ALA A 25 -15.82 4.49 7.84
C ALA A 25 -15.15 4.23 6.48
N ARG A 26 -13.82 4.38 6.36
CA ARG A 26 -13.05 4.03 5.16
C ARG A 26 -13.20 2.55 4.79
N ILE A 27 -12.97 1.65 5.75
CA ILE A 27 -13.07 0.21 5.48
C ILE A 27 -14.53 -0.23 5.33
N GLU A 28 -15.45 0.37 6.08
CA GLU A 28 -16.90 0.13 5.92
C GLU A 28 -17.40 0.52 4.52
N ALA A 29 -16.90 1.62 3.96
CA ALA A 29 -17.25 2.08 2.62
C ALA A 29 -16.74 1.13 1.53
N ILE A 30 -15.49 0.64 1.66
CA ILE A 30 -14.92 -0.38 0.77
C ILE A 30 -15.71 -1.69 0.85
N GLU A 31 -15.97 -2.18 2.07
CA GLU A 31 -16.76 -3.40 2.28
C GLU A 31 -18.17 -3.26 1.67
N ALA A 32 -18.80 -2.10 1.81
CA ALA A 32 -20.10 -1.82 1.22
C ALA A 32 -20.07 -1.85 -0.31
N ALA A 33 -19.04 -1.24 -0.90
CA ALA A 33 -18.81 -1.22 -2.35
C ALA A 33 -18.61 -2.63 -2.93
N LEU A 34 -17.87 -3.49 -2.23
CA LEU A 34 -17.56 -4.85 -2.67
C LEU A 34 -18.69 -5.87 -2.47
N ARG A 35 -19.82 -5.46 -1.90
CA ARG A 35 -21.06 -6.28 -1.90
C ARG A 35 -21.78 -6.29 -3.26
N ALA A 36 -21.38 -5.44 -4.21
CA ALA A 36 -22.02 -5.38 -5.52
C ALA A 36 -21.82 -6.71 -6.31
N PRO A 37 -22.82 -7.17 -7.10
CA PRO A 37 -22.75 -8.46 -7.80
C PRO A 37 -21.56 -8.63 -8.74
N GLU A 38 -21.02 -7.52 -9.26
CA GLU A 38 -19.83 -7.51 -10.13
C GLU A 38 -18.55 -8.05 -9.44
N PHE A 39 -18.53 -8.11 -8.11
CA PHE A 39 -17.42 -8.63 -7.31
C PHE A 39 -17.67 -10.04 -6.77
N SER A 40 -18.69 -10.76 -7.24
CA SER A 40 -19.04 -12.10 -6.72
C SER A 40 -17.93 -13.14 -6.86
N ASP A 41 -17.01 -12.91 -7.80
CA ASP A 41 -15.99 -13.88 -8.20
C ASP A 41 -14.64 -13.63 -7.51
N ILE A 42 -14.53 -12.63 -6.62
CA ILE A 42 -13.32 -12.44 -5.80
C ILE A 42 -13.23 -13.54 -4.74
N GLN A 43 -12.02 -14.01 -4.49
CA GLN A 43 -11.76 -15.02 -3.48
C GLN A 43 -11.50 -14.33 -2.14
N HIS A 44 -12.48 -14.40 -1.23
CA HIS A 44 -12.35 -13.83 0.11
C HIS A 44 -11.43 -14.69 0.99
N HIS A 45 -10.50 -14.02 1.69
CA HIS A 45 -9.63 -14.63 2.68
C HIS A 45 -9.56 -13.73 3.92
N ASP A 46 -9.43 -14.36 5.09
CA ASP A 46 -9.09 -13.65 6.32
C ASP A 46 -7.62 -13.24 6.30
N ALA A 47 -7.33 -11.97 6.58
CA ALA A 47 -5.96 -11.52 6.80
C ALA A 47 -5.42 -12.15 8.10
N PRO A 48 -4.39 -13.01 8.08
CA PRO A 48 -3.80 -13.54 9.31
C PRO A 48 -3.01 -12.46 10.05
N ARG A 49 -2.74 -12.68 11.33
CA ARG A 49 -1.80 -11.81 12.07
C ARG A 49 -0.38 -12.12 11.59
N ALA A 50 0.43 -11.08 11.40
CA ALA A 50 1.85 -11.24 11.14
C ALA A 50 2.54 -12.00 12.29
N GLU A 51 3.43 -12.91 11.93
CA GLU A 51 4.40 -13.46 12.85
C GLU A 51 5.45 -12.39 13.20
N GLU A 52 6.00 -12.43 14.41
CA GLU A 52 7.01 -11.45 14.83
C GLU A 52 8.25 -11.46 13.93
N ALA A 53 8.62 -12.65 13.40
CA ALA A 53 9.69 -12.78 12.42
C ALA A 53 9.44 -11.98 11.13
N GLN A 54 8.19 -11.79 10.72
CA GLN A 54 7.84 -10.98 9.54
C GLN A 54 8.03 -9.49 9.83
N LEU A 55 7.65 -9.02 11.02
CA LEU A 55 7.87 -7.63 11.41
C LEU A 55 9.38 -7.31 11.51
N LEU A 56 10.16 -8.26 12.03
CA LEU A 56 11.62 -8.15 12.19
C LEU A 56 12.38 -8.05 10.87
N LEU A 57 11.75 -8.34 9.73
CA LEU A 57 12.34 -8.09 8.42
C LEU A 57 12.60 -6.60 8.16
N CYS A 58 11.78 -5.72 8.76
CA CYS A 58 11.81 -4.27 8.53
C CYS A 58 12.10 -3.49 9.81
N HIS A 59 11.51 -3.87 10.93
CA HIS A 59 11.57 -3.10 12.16
C HIS A 59 12.42 -3.81 13.24
N PRO A 60 13.26 -3.09 13.99
CA PRO A 60 13.97 -3.68 15.11
C PRO A 60 13.01 -4.04 16.25
N GLN A 61 13.40 -5.00 17.11
CA GLN A 61 12.55 -5.50 18.19
C GLN A 61 12.09 -4.39 19.15
N ASP A 62 12.95 -3.44 19.46
CA ASP A 62 12.65 -2.32 20.36
C ASP A 62 11.56 -1.38 19.79
N TYR A 63 11.50 -1.21 18.46
CA TYR A 63 10.40 -0.53 17.79
C TYR A 63 9.07 -1.28 17.99
N ILE A 64 9.05 -2.58 17.69
CA ILE A 64 7.86 -3.43 17.81
C ILE A 64 7.34 -3.39 19.25
N ASP A 65 8.24 -3.54 20.21
CA ASP A 65 7.96 -3.49 21.64
C ASP A 65 7.40 -2.13 22.06
N ARG A 66 7.96 -1.02 21.55
CA ARG A 66 7.47 0.33 21.83
C ARG A 66 6.06 0.57 21.30
N ILE A 67 5.76 0.13 20.07
CA ILE A 67 4.39 0.21 19.53
C ILE A 67 3.44 -0.62 20.39
N ARG A 68 3.82 -1.86 20.74
CA ARG A 68 3.02 -2.75 21.59
C ARG A 68 2.73 -2.13 22.97
N MET A 69 3.74 -1.52 23.60
CA MET A 69 3.62 -0.88 24.91
C MET A 69 2.80 0.42 24.90
N ALA A 70 2.73 1.10 23.76
CA ALA A 70 1.97 2.34 23.62
C ALA A 70 0.44 2.12 23.45
N ILE A 71 0.00 0.87 23.25
CA ILE A 71 -1.41 0.54 23.09
C ILE A 71 -2.15 0.76 24.41
N PRO A 72 -3.14 1.67 24.46
CA PRO A 72 -3.88 1.92 25.68
C PRO A 72 -4.85 0.76 25.97
N ALA A 73 -5.07 0.47 27.26
CA ALA A 73 -6.10 -0.48 27.68
C ALA A 73 -7.52 -0.02 27.30
N ALA A 74 -7.75 1.30 27.27
CA ALA A 74 -8.99 1.93 26.83
C ALA A 74 -8.73 3.34 26.30
N GLY A 75 -9.59 3.83 25.42
CA GLY A 75 -9.46 5.15 24.80
C GLY A 75 -8.46 5.17 23.64
N ILE A 76 -8.00 6.38 23.31
CA ILE A 76 -7.07 6.65 22.21
C ILE A 76 -5.84 7.35 22.79
N TYR A 77 -4.65 6.89 22.37
CA TYR A 77 -3.37 7.48 22.68
C TYR A 77 -2.75 8.04 21.40
N GLN A 78 -2.18 9.24 21.48
CA GLN A 78 -1.50 9.88 20.36
C GLN A 78 -0.02 9.48 20.39
N LEU A 79 0.43 8.72 19.38
CA LEU A 79 1.82 8.25 19.28
C LEU A 79 2.77 9.37 18.85
N ASP A 80 2.34 10.19 17.89
CA ASP A 80 3.08 11.34 17.36
C ASP A 80 2.12 12.46 16.91
N ALA A 81 2.54 13.37 16.03
CA ALA A 81 1.72 14.51 15.63
C ALA A 81 0.40 14.12 14.94
N ASP A 82 0.36 13.02 14.20
CA ASP A 82 -0.77 12.62 13.35
C ASP A 82 -1.21 11.17 13.54
N THR A 83 -0.43 10.33 14.20
CA THR A 83 -0.66 8.90 14.40
C THR A 83 -1.25 8.62 15.77
N HIS A 84 -2.38 7.91 15.77
CA HIS A 84 -3.14 7.57 16.96
C HIS A 84 -3.28 6.06 17.09
N VAL A 85 -3.38 5.56 18.32
CA VAL A 85 -3.65 4.15 18.61
C VAL A 85 -4.73 4.00 19.67
N SER A 86 -5.61 3.03 19.45
CA SER A 86 -6.56 2.48 20.40
C SER A 86 -6.23 1.02 20.76
N ASN A 87 -6.98 0.45 21.71
CA ASN A 87 -6.83 -0.94 22.17
C ASN A 87 -6.70 -1.99 21.05
N GLY A 88 -7.43 -1.85 19.94
CA GLY A 88 -7.40 -2.81 18.83
C GLY A 88 -6.30 -2.59 17.80
N SER A 89 -5.51 -1.53 17.92
CA SER A 89 -4.63 -1.06 16.83
C SER A 89 -3.47 -2.01 16.55
N PHE A 90 -2.91 -2.62 17.59
CA PHE A 90 -1.80 -3.55 17.39
C PHE A 90 -2.24 -4.79 16.64
N ASP A 91 -3.37 -5.40 17.03
CA ASP A 91 -3.91 -6.55 16.29
C ASP A 91 -4.31 -6.17 14.86
N ALA A 92 -4.93 -5.01 14.65
CA ALA A 92 -5.25 -4.52 13.31
C ALA A 92 -4.00 -4.34 12.43
N ALA A 93 -2.93 -3.78 12.98
CA ALA A 93 -1.67 -3.59 12.26
C ALA A 93 -0.93 -4.92 11.99
N LEU A 94 -1.00 -5.87 12.92
CA LEU A 94 -0.52 -7.24 12.67
C LEU A 94 -1.31 -7.90 11.54
N ARG A 95 -2.62 -7.68 11.47
CA ARG A 95 -3.48 -8.20 10.40
C ARG A 95 -3.18 -7.56 9.05
N ALA A 96 -2.86 -6.26 9.02
CA ALA A 96 -2.42 -5.58 7.80
C ALA A 96 -1.12 -6.19 7.25
N ALA A 97 -0.07 -6.26 8.08
CA ALA A 97 1.21 -6.85 7.70
C ALA A 97 1.10 -8.35 7.35
N GLY A 98 0.37 -9.13 8.15
CA GLY A 98 0.18 -10.56 7.93
C GLY A 98 -0.67 -10.86 6.70
N GLY A 99 -1.70 -10.05 6.46
CA GLY A 99 -2.49 -10.05 5.22
C GLY A 99 -1.61 -9.81 3.99
N ALA A 100 -0.74 -8.80 4.02
CA ALA A 100 0.16 -8.52 2.91
C ALA A 100 1.12 -9.68 2.63
N CYS A 101 1.74 -10.28 3.65
CA CYS A 101 2.57 -11.46 3.48
C CYS A 101 1.79 -12.68 2.97
N HIS A 102 0.56 -12.89 3.47
CA HIS A 102 -0.28 -14.00 3.03
C HIS A 102 -0.74 -13.83 1.57
N ALA A 103 -1.04 -12.59 1.16
CA ALA A 103 -1.35 -12.27 -0.23
C ALA A 103 -0.17 -12.59 -1.16
N VAL A 104 1.06 -12.28 -0.74
CA VAL A 104 2.28 -12.69 -1.44
C VAL A 104 2.33 -14.22 -1.55
N ASP A 105 2.13 -14.95 -0.45
CA ASP A 105 2.14 -16.42 -0.47
C ASP A 105 1.10 -16.98 -1.45
N LEU A 106 -0.14 -16.50 -1.41
CA LEU A 106 -1.22 -16.94 -2.31
C LEU A 106 -0.87 -16.74 -3.79
N VAL A 107 -0.28 -15.60 -4.14
CA VAL A 107 0.09 -15.26 -5.52
C VAL A 107 1.33 -16.05 -5.97
N MET A 108 2.33 -16.18 -5.11
CA MET A 108 3.56 -16.93 -5.41
C MET A 108 3.32 -18.43 -5.54
N ASP A 109 2.42 -18.99 -4.73
CA ASP A 109 2.04 -20.40 -4.76
C ASP A 109 1.02 -20.73 -5.87
N GLY A 110 0.58 -19.74 -6.66
CA GLY A 110 -0.39 -19.93 -7.73
C GLY A 110 -1.81 -20.25 -7.24
N GLN A 111 -2.13 -19.86 -6.00
CA GLN A 111 -3.48 -20.01 -5.42
C GLN A 111 -4.40 -18.83 -5.80
N ALA A 112 -3.82 -17.69 -6.16
CA ALA A 112 -4.51 -16.53 -6.71
C ALA A 112 -3.70 -15.93 -7.88
N ALA A 113 -4.37 -15.29 -8.84
CA ALA A 113 -3.67 -14.59 -9.93
C ALA A 113 -2.95 -13.34 -9.41
N ASN A 114 -3.67 -12.58 -8.60
CA ASN A 114 -3.26 -11.35 -7.95
C ASN A 114 -4.09 -11.17 -6.67
N ALA A 115 -3.74 -10.19 -5.84
CA ALA A 115 -4.42 -9.96 -4.58
C ALA A 115 -4.58 -8.47 -4.24
N PHE A 116 -5.64 -8.15 -3.51
CA PHE A 116 -5.86 -6.86 -2.85
C PHE A 116 -6.08 -7.07 -1.34
N VAL A 117 -5.32 -6.34 -0.52
CA VAL A 117 -5.40 -6.35 0.94
C VAL A 117 -6.08 -5.08 1.42
N ALA A 118 -7.34 -5.20 1.84
CA ALA A 118 -8.15 -4.12 2.40
C ALA A 118 -8.05 -4.15 3.93
N MET A 119 -6.98 -3.57 4.46
CA MET A 119 -6.72 -3.49 5.89
C MET A 119 -6.36 -2.07 6.32
N ARG A 120 -6.52 -1.81 7.62
CA ARG A 120 -6.11 -0.58 8.30
C ARG A 120 -5.51 -0.94 9.67
N PRO A 121 -4.56 -0.17 10.21
CA PRO A 121 -3.95 1.07 9.69
C PRO A 121 -3.09 0.86 8.42
N PRO A 122 -2.79 1.94 7.66
CA PRO A 122 -1.87 1.91 6.51
C PRO A 122 -0.42 1.67 6.95
N GLY A 123 0.53 1.62 5.99
CA GLY A 123 1.91 1.25 6.28
C GLY A 123 3.03 2.08 5.64
N HIS A 124 2.84 2.69 4.48
CA HIS A 124 3.97 3.24 3.69
C HIS A 124 4.77 4.40 4.32
N HIS A 125 4.30 5.01 5.41
CA HIS A 125 5.04 6.04 6.17
C HIS A 125 5.83 5.51 7.38
N ALA A 126 5.60 4.27 7.82
CA ALA A 126 6.29 3.72 8.97
C ALA A 126 7.76 3.41 8.61
N GLU A 127 8.68 4.24 9.08
CA GLU A 127 10.12 4.06 8.92
C GLU A 127 10.63 2.91 9.79
N ARG A 128 11.90 2.54 9.64
CA ARG A 128 12.58 1.49 10.41
C ARG A 128 12.29 1.59 11.90
N ALA A 129 12.39 2.80 12.46
CA ALA A 129 12.21 3.01 13.90
C ALA A 129 11.32 4.22 14.24
N THR A 130 10.45 4.68 13.33
CA THR A 130 9.56 5.84 13.54
C THR A 130 8.15 5.53 13.03
N PRO A 131 7.12 5.45 13.90
CA PRO A 131 5.73 5.46 13.44
C PRO A 131 5.34 6.89 13.08
N MET A 132 4.66 7.09 11.96
CA MET A 132 4.18 8.41 11.52
C MET A 132 3.15 8.25 10.39
N GLY A 133 2.39 9.31 10.07
CA GLY A 133 1.48 9.31 8.94
C GLY A 133 0.39 8.26 9.05
N PHE A 134 -0.13 8.06 10.25
CA PHE A 134 -1.10 7.02 10.59
C PHE A 134 -0.55 5.58 10.56
N CYS A 135 0.70 5.38 10.14
CA CYS A 135 1.29 4.07 9.89
C CYS A 135 2.02 3.52 11.12
N LEU A 136 1.78 2.25 11.44
CA LEU A 136 2.43 1.57 12.58
C LEU A 136 3.53 0.60 12.16
N PHE A 137 3.39 -0.07 11.03
CA PHE A 137 4.39 -0.97 10.46
C PHE A 137 4.41 -0.78 8.94
N GLY A 138 5.58 -0.92 8.33
CA GLY A 138 5.77 -0.80 6.88
C GLY A 138 5.17 -1.98 6.13
N THR A 139 3.83 -2.07 6.07
CA THR A 139 3.08 -3.22 5.55
C THR A 139 3.60 -3.71 4.19
N ILE A 140 3.72 -2.83 3.19
CA ILE A 140 4.18 -3.22 1.85
C ILE A 140 5.66 -3.60 1.83
N ALA A 141 6.50 -2.92 2.63
CA ALA A 141 7.92 -3.21 2.73
C ALA A 141 8.17 -4.57 3.41
N ILE A 142 7.39 -4.89 4.45
CA ILE A 142 7.37 -6.22 5.08
C ILE A 142 6.99 -7.29 4.06
N ALA A 143 5.96 -7.04 3.24
CA ALA A 143 5.56 -7.97 2.17
C ALA A 143 6.67 -8.14 1.11
N ALA A 144 7.36 -7.06 0.74
CA ALA A 144 8.49 -7.11 -0.19
C ALA A 144 9.64 -7.97 0.36
N ARG A 145 10.04 -7.73 1.61
CA ARG A 145 11.09 -8.51 2.28
C ARG A 145 10.65 -9.96 2.49
N HIS A 146 9.38 -10.21 2.82
CA HIS A 146 8.82 -11.56 2.94
C HIS A 146 8.89 -12.31 1.60
N ALA A 147 8.55 -11.66 0.48
CA ALA A 147 8.69 -12.24 -0.85
C ALA A 147 10.14 -12.62 -1.16
N MET A 148 11.09 -11.77 -0.78
CA MET A 148 12.52 -12.04 -0.98
C MET A 148 13.04 -13.17 -0.10
N GLU A 149 12.72 -13.17 1.20
CA GLU A 149 13.26 -14.15 2.15
C GLU A 149 12.57 -15.51 2.05
N ARG A 150 11.24 -15.53 1.89
CA ARG A 150 10.47 -16.79 1.84
C ARG A 150 10.45 -17.40 0.45
N HIS A 151 10.26 -16.60 -0.59
CA HIS A 151 10.14 -17.06 -1.97
C HIS A 151 11.43 -16.89 -2.79
N SER A 152 12.53 -16.47 -2.15
CA SER A 152 13.84 -16.30 -2.78
C SER A 152 13.82 -15.36 -3.99
N LEU A 153 12.91 -14.38 -4.02
CA LEU A 153 12.86 -13.41 -5.09
C LEU A 153 14.08 -12.50 -5.06
N SER A 154 14.61 -12.21 -6.25
CA SER A 154 15.77 -11.33 -6.44
C SER A 154 15.39 -9.96 -6.99
N ARG A 155 14.16 -9.79 -7.52
CA ARG A 155 13.66 -8.53 -8.07
C ARG A 155 12.20 -8.31 -7.69
N VAL A 156 11.94 -7.47 -6.70
CA VAL A 156 10.57 -7.09 -6.28
C VAL A 156 10.37 -5.60 -6.53
N ALA A 157 9.40 -5.24 -7.36
CA ALA A 157 9.03 -3.84 -7.55
C ALA A 157 7.97 -3.44 -6.53
N VAL A 158 8.12 -2.29 -5.89
CA VAL A 158 7.10 -1.66 -5.06
C VAL A 158 6.74 -0.32 -5.71
N VAL A 159 5.50 -0.19 -6.16
CA VAL A 159 5.00 1.03 -6.80
C VAL A 159 3.95 1.67 -5.89
N ASP A 160 4.27 2.86 -5.41
CA ASP A 160 3.44 3.65 -4.52
C ASP A 160 2.86 4.84 -5.29
N PHE A 161 1.54 4.83 -5.45
CA PHE A 161 0.77 5.91 -6.05
C PHE A 161 -0.15 6.63 -5.05
N ASP A 162 0.02 6.36 -3.75
CA ASP A 162 -0.51 7.24 -2.71
C ASP A 162 0.03 8.66 -2.92
N VAL A 163 -0.78 9.67 -2.64
CA VAL A 163 -0.41 11.06 -2.92
C VAL A 163 0.73 11.54 -2.04
N HIS A 164 0.93 10.93 -0.88
CA HIS A 164 2.01 11.23 0.03
C HIS A 164 3.24 10.39 -0.30
N HIS A 165 4.43 10.96 -0.09
CA HIS A 165 5.66 10.21 -0.29
C HIS A 165 5.74 9.03 0.69
N GLY A 166 5.85 7.81 0.18
CA GLY A 166 6.08 6.58 0.96
C GLY A 166 7.47 6.52 1.59
N ASN A 167 7.79 7.48 2.46
CA ASN A 167 9.08 7.65 3.13
C ASN A 167 9.46 6.44 3.99
N GLY A 168 8.48 5.76 4.59
CA GLY A 168 8.72 4.54 5.36
C GLY A 168 9.18 3.40 4.46
N THR A 169 8.49 3.17 3.33
CA THR A 169 8.91 2.20 2.33
C THR A 169 10.30 2.53 1.77
N GLN A 170 10.57 3.82 1.50
CA GLN A 170 11.90 4.28 1.07
C GLN A 170 12.99 3.94 2.09
N ASP A 171 12.78 4.30 3.37
CA ASP A 171 13.74 4.05 4.45
C ASP A 171 13.99 2.55 4.66
N LEU A 172 12.92 1.74 4.69
CA LEU A 172 12.98 0.30 4.92
C LEU A 172 13.66 -0.48 3.79
N LEU A 173 13.62 0.03 2.56
CA LEU A 173 14.20 -0.59 1.36
C LEU A 173 15.46 0.15 0.85
N TRP A 174 15.97 1.13 1.60
CA TRP A 174 17.07 2.00 1.17
C TRP A 174 18.35 1.24 0.79
N ASP A 175 18.69 0.19 1.53
CA ASP A 175 19.87 -0.68 1.33
C ASP A 175 19.51 -2.05 0.72
N GLU A 176 18.28 -2.23 0.22
CA GLU A 176 17.82 -3.50 -0.34
C GLU A 176 17.96 -3.51 -1.87
N GLU A 177 19.07 -4.05 -2.39
CA GLU A 177 19.37 -4.07 -3.83
C GLU A 177 18.39 -4.93 -4.66
N ARG A 178 17.64 -5.84 -4.03
CA ARG A 178 16.63 -6.67 -4.69
C ARG A 178 15.30 -5.93 -4.89
N ALA A 179 15.12 -4.78 -4.25
CA ALA A 179 13.93 -3.95 -4.40
C ALA A 179 14.10 -2.95 -5.57
N PHE A 180 12.99 -2.57 -6.20
CA PHE A 180 12.90 -1.32 -6.94
C PHE A 180 11.68 -0.56 -6.46
N PHE A 181 11.90 0.55 -5.75
CA PHE A 181 10.84 1.36 -5.16
C PHE A 181 10.58 2.59 -6.02
N VAL A 182 9.31 2.79 -6.38
CA VAL A 182 8.83 4.00 -7.05
C VAL A 182 7.77 4.64 -6.16
N SER A 183 7.91 5.93 -5.89
CA SER A 183 6.85 6.74 -5.27
C SER A 183 6.50 7.92 -6.16
N SER A 184 5.25 8.00 -6.59
CA SER A 184 4.70 9.20 -7.23
C SER A 184 3.82 9.96 -6.25
N HIS A 185 4.25 11.13 -5.83
CA HIS A 185 3.63 11.85 -4.73
C HIS A 185 3.57 13.35 -5.03
N GLN A 186 2.63 14.05 -4.41
CA GLN A 186 2.60 15.49 -4.48
C GLN A 186 3.82 16.08 -3.76
N MET A 187 4.48 17.04 -4.40
CA MET A 187 5.57 17.81 -3.78
C MET A 187 5.51 19.28 -4.23
N PRO A 188 5.49 20.25 -3.30
CA PRO A 188 5.53 20.07 -1.85
C PRO A 188 4.20 19.56 -1.26
N LEU A 189 4.28 18.64 -0.29
CA LEU A 189 3.21 18.18 0.60
C LEU A 189 3.85 17.54 1.84
N TRP A 190 3.09 17.27 2.91
CA TRP A 190 3.53 16.35 3.96
C TRP A 190 3.93 14.99 3.33
N PRO A 191 5.00 14.30 3.78
CA PRO A 191 5.88 14.60 4.92
C PRO A 191 7.04 15.58 4.64
N GLY A 192 7.12 16.14 3.43
CA GLY A 192 8.19 17.07 3.04
C GLY A 192 9.50 16.42 2.60
N THR A 193 9.46 15.12 2.25
CA THR A 193 10.58 14.33 1.73
C THR A 193 10.24 13.78 0.34
N GLY A 194 11.10 12.95 -0.26
CA GLY A 194 10.84 12.35 -1.57
C GLY A 194 11.50 13.13 -2.72
N CYS A 195 12.65 13.75 -2.47
CA CYS A 195 13.36 14.48 -3.53
C CYS A 195 13.81 13.51 -4.64
N ARG A 196 13.84 14.00 -5.89
CA ARG A 196 14.23 13.19 -7.07
C ARG A 196 15.68 12.69 -6.99
N GLU A 197 16.51 13.35 -6.20
CA GLU A 197 17.92 13.05 -5.98
C GLU A 197 18.14 11.89 -4.99
N GLU A 198 17.12 11.52 -4.22
CA GLU A 198 17.14 10.36 -3.33
C GLU A 198 16.98 9.10 -4.16
N ARG A 199 18.03 8.27 -4.24
CA ARG A 199 18.11 7.13 -5.18
C ARG A 199 18.33 5.78 -4.51
N GLY A 200 18.33 5.70 -3.18
CA GLY A 200 18.74 4.50 -2.46
C GLY A 200 20.24 4.21 -2.59
N ALA A 201 20.74 3.27 -1.80
CA ALA A 201 22.16 2.92 -1.77
C ALA A 201 22.67 2.27 -3.07
N HIS A 202 21.76 1.69 -3.86
CA HIS A 202 22.06 0.95 -5.10
C HIS A 202 21.41 1.57 -6.34
N GLY A 203 20.83 2.78 -6.24
CA GLY A 203 20.13 3.43 -7.35
C GLY A 203 18.72 2.89 -7.59
N GLN A 204 18.15 2.18 -6.61
CA GLN A 204 16.91 1.42 -6.71
C GLN A 204 15.67 2.15 -6.16
N VAL A 205 15.81 3.42 -5.80
CA VAL A 205 14.68 4.30 -5.45
C VAL A 205 14.45 5.32 -6.56
N MET A 206 13.19 5.50 -6.94
CA MET A 206 12.76 6.46 -7.93
C MET A 206 11.60 7.30 -7.39
N ASN A 207 11.93 8.50 -6.91
CA ASN A 207 10.92 9.49 -6.56
C ASN A 207 10.45 10.28 -7.77
N VAL A 208 9.13 10.40 -7.88
CA VAL A 208 8.43 11.10 -8.95
C VAL A 208 7.58 12.22 -8.32
N PRO A 209 8.20 13.35 -7.93
CA PRO A 209 7.46 14.47 -7.37
C PRO A 209 6.53 15.09 -8.41
N LEU A 210 5.26 15.22 -8.05
CA LEU A 210 4.17 15.77 -8.84
C LEU A 210 3.77 17.14 -8.28
N ALA A 211 3.61 18.13 -9.17
CA ALA A 211 3.14 19.44 -8.73
C ALA A 211 1.65 19.37 -8.33
N PRO A 212 1.21 20.17 -7.34
CA PRO A 212 -0.21 20.38 -7.05
C PRO A 212 -1.02 20.65 -8.33
N GLY A 213 -2.26 20.14 -8.37
CA GLY A 213 -3.14 20.25 -9.53
C GLY A 213 -2.75 19.39 -10.74
N THR A 214 -1.78 18.47 -10.60
CA THR A 214 -1.48 17.50 -11.65
C THR A 214 -2.70 16.60 -11.88
N ASP A 215 -3.21 16.59 -13.11
CA ASP A 215 -4.36 15.82 -13.53
C ASP A 215 -3.96 14.44 -14.09
N GLY A 216 -4.97 13.63 -14.40
CA GLY A 216 -4.79 12.30 -15.00
C GLY A 216 -3.96 12.29 -16.26
N ALA A 217 -4.18 13.23 -17.19
CA ALA A 217 -3.43 13.26 -18.45
C ALA A 217 -1.93 13.47 -18.23
N LYS A 218 -1.56 14.39 -17.33
CA LYS A 218 -0.16 14.64 -16.98
C LYS A 218 0.44 13.50 -16.16
N PHE A 219 -0.32 12.92 -15.22
CA PHE A 219 0.10 11.75 -14.45
C PHE A 219 0.44 10.56 -15.34
N ARG A 220 -0.49 10.18 -16.25
CA ARG A 220 -0.30 9.08 -17.21
C ARG A 220 0.94 9.29 -18.07
N ARG A 221 1.10 10.49 -18.63
CA ARG A 221 2.27 10.83 -19.44
C ARG A 221 3.57 10.69 -18.66
N ILE A 222 3.62 11.13 -17.39
CA ILE A 222 4.80 10.97 -16.54
C ILE A 222 5.11 9.48 -16.34
N TYR A 223 4.09 8.65 -16.09
CA TYR A 223 4.26 7.21 -15.94
C TYR A 223 4.78 6.55 -17.22
N GLU A 224 4.17 6.84 -18.36
CA GLU A 224 4.57 6.34 -19.68
C GLU A 224 6.01 6.74 -20.04
N ASP A 225 6.36 8.01 -19.84
CA ASP A 225 7.65 8.56 -20.22
C ASP A 225 8.77 8.15 -19.24
N THR A 226 8.45 7.87 -17.97
CA THR A 226 9.47 7.72 -16.92
C THR A 226 9.37 6.45 -16.08
N VAL A 227 8.21 6.10 -15.54
CA VAL A 227 8.06 5.01 -14.55
C VAL A 227 8.04 3.64 -15.23
N LEU A 228 7.13 3.46 -16.19
CA LEU A 228 6.92 2.18 -16.87
C LEU A 228 8.17 1.66 -17.58
N PRO A 229 8.99 2.50 -18.27
CA PRO A 229 10.25 2.05 -18.86
C PRO A 229 11.27 1.55 -17.82
N GLN A 230 11.32 2.13 -16.62
CA GLN A 230 12.24 1.68 -15.57
C GLN A 230 11.76 0.36 -14.95
N LEU A 231 10.45 0.21 -14.73
CA LEU A 231 9.86 -1.07 -14.29
C LEU A 231 10.12 -2.18 -15.31
N ASP A 232 9.95 -1.91 -16.61
CA ASP A 232 10.22 -2.87 -17.67
C ASP A 232 11.70 -3.28 -17.70
N ARG A 233 12.61 -2.31 -17.52
CA ARG A 233 14.06 -2.57 -17.41
C ARG A 233 14.42 -3.37 -16.17
N PHE A 234 13.77 -3.12 -15.05
CA PHE A 234 14.00 -3.85 -13.81
C PHE A 234 13.51 -5.30 -13.90
N ALA A 235 12.52 -5.59 -14.75
CA ALA A 235 11.98 -6.93 -14.99
C ALA A 235 11.61 -7.65 -13.67
N PRO A 236 10.63 -7.12 -12.91
CA PRO A 236 10.28 -7.62 -11.59
C PRO A 236 9.73 -9.05 -11.64
N GLU A 237 10.00 -9.81 -10.59
CA GLU A 237 9.45 -11.16 -10.37
C GLU A 237 8.13 -11.14 -9.58
N LEU A 238 7.82 -9.98 -8.99
CA LEU A 238 6.58 -9.64 -8.30
C LEU A 238 6.42 -8.11 -8.32
N VAL A 239 5.20 -7.64 -8.59
CA VAL A 239 4.84 -6.21 -8.44
C VAL A 239 3.97 -6.06 -7.19
N LEU A 240 4.43 -5.21 -6.28
CA LEU A 240 3.72 -4.79 -5.09
C LEU A 240 3.21 -3.36 -5.28
N ILE A 241 1.99 -3.08 -4.82
CA ILE A 241 1.36 -1.78 -4.97
C ILE A 241 0.98 -1.24 -3.59
N SER A 242 1.49 -0.06 -3.25
CA SER A 242 0.93 0.78 -2.18
C SER A 242 -0.19 1.59 -2.79
N ALA A 243 -1.42 1.13 -2.58
CA ALA A 243 -2.62 1.65 -3.23
C ALA A 243 -3.33 2.66 -2.34
N GLY A 244 -2.80 3.88 -2.33
CA GLY A 244 -3.49 5.05 -1.80
C GLY A 244 -4.39 5.71 -2.85
N PHE A 245 -5.58 6.14 -2.44
CA PHE A 245 -6.56 6.75 -3.34
C PHE A 245 -6.81 8.25 -3.03
N ASP A 246 -5.90 8.86 -2.28
CA ASP A 246 -5.92 10.27 -1.88
C ASP A 246 -5.32 11.23 -2.91
N ALA A 247 -4.81 10.72 -4.03
CA ALA A 247 -4.52 11.54 -5.21
C ALA A 247 -5.80 11.94 -5.98
N HIS A 248 -6.97 11.43 -5.55
CA HIS A 248 -8.26 11.74 -6.16
C HIS A 248 -8.63 13.21 -5.94
N ARG A 249 -9.21 13.86 -6.95
CA ARG A 249 -9.57 15.30 -6.96
C ARG A 249 -10.52 15.77 -5.84
N ASN A 250 -11.18 14.83 -5.16
CA ASN A 250 -12.12 15.11 -4.07
C ASN A 250 -11.48 14.90 -2.70
N ASP A 251 -10.28 14.32 -2.64
CA ASP A 251 -9.63 14.01 -1.38
C ASP A 251 -9.27 15.29 -0.61
N PRO A 252 -9.54 15.37 0.70
CA PRO A 252 -9.28 16.58 1.47
C PRO A 252 -7.80 16.80 1.83
N LEU A 253 -6.93 15.80 1.66
CA LEU A 253 -5.54 15.87 2.17
C LEU A 253 -4.50 16.26 1.13
N ALA A 254 -4.86 16.37 -0.14
CA ALA A 254 -3.95 16.74 -1.22
C ALA A 254 -4.62 17.55 -2.33
N GLU A 255 -3.84 17.93 -3.33
CA GLU A 255 -4.27 18.82 -4.42
C GLU A 255 -4.07 18.18 -5.80
N LEU A 256 -3.74 16.89 -5.88
CA LEU A 256 -3.77 16.18 -7.16
C LEU A 256 -5.22 16.03 -7.65
N ALA A 257 -5.38 15.91 -8.96
CA ALA A 257 -6.69 15.93 -9.61
C ALA A 257 -6.98 14.62 -10.36
N LEU A 258 -6.58 13.48 -9.80
CA LEU A 258 -6.88 12.18 -10.39
C LEU A 258 -8.35 11.83 -10.23
N VAL A 259 -8.81 10.92 -11.09
CA VAL A 259 -10.15 10.31 -11.04
C VAL A 259 -10.03 8.79 -11.08
N GLU A 260 -11.15 8.10 -10.91
CA GLU A 260 -11.24 6.65 -10.89
C GLU A 260 -10.62 5.99 -12.12
N GLU A 261 -10.78 6.58 -13.31
CA GLU A 261 -10.17 6.08 -14.55
C GLU A 261 -8.63 6.16 -14.56
N ASP A 262 -8.02 7.05 -13.77
CA ASP A 262 -6.57 7.15 -13.65
C ASP A 262 -6.01 6.03 -12.78
N PHE A 263 -6.71 5.71 -11.68
CA PHE A 263 -6.38 4.56 -10.84
C PHE A 263 -6.58 3.24 -11.60
N ALA A 264 -7.66 3.11 -12.37
CA ALA A 264 -7.86 1.95 -13.25
C ALA A 264 -6.71 1.82 -14.27
N TRP A 265 -6.33 2.93 -14.91
CA TRP A 265 -5.25 2.95 -15.89
C TRP A 265 -3.91 2.50 -15.29
N VAL A 266 -3.48 3.10 -14.17
CA VAL A 266 -2.17 2.75 -13.57
C VAL A 266 -2.16 1.30 -13.09
N THR A 267 -3.27 0.80 -12.57
CA THR A 267 -3.43 -0.61 -12.21
C THR A 267 -3.23 -1.51 -13.43
N GLY A 268 -3.84 -1.15 -14.56
CA GLY A 268 -3.74 -1.89 -15.81
C GLY A 268 -2.30 -1.97 -16.31
N GLU A 269 -1.60 -0.85 -16.34
CA GLU A 269 -0.19 -0.77 -16.77
C GLU A 269 0.73 -1.58 -15.85
N LEU A 270 0.53 -1.54 -14.53
CA LEU A 270 1.29 -2.33 -13.57
C LEU A 270 1.01 -3.83 -13.69
N CYS A 271 -0.24 -4.22 -13.94
CA CYS A 271 -0.59 -5.59 -14.29
C CYS A 271 0.05 -6.03 -15.62
N ASP A 272 0.20 -5.14 -16.61
CA ASP A 272 0.85 -5.46 -17.88
C ASP A 272 2.38 -5.56 -17.75
N ILE A 273 2.99 -4.81 -16.84
CA ILE A 273 4.38 -5.06 -16.41
C ILE A 273 4.49 -6.45 -15.78
N ALA A 274 3.59 -6.78 -14.85
CA ALA A 274 3.60 -8.08 -14.18
C ALA A 274 3.34 -9.25 -15.16
N ALA A 275 2.43 -9.09 -16.12
CA ALA A 275 2.17 -10.09 -17.15
C ALA A 275 3.42 -10.39 -18.00
N ARG A 276 4.22 -9.35 -18.31
CA ARG A 276 5.46 -9.48 -19.08
C ARG A 276 6.59 -10.16 -18.29
N HIS A 277 6.77 -9.81 -17.01
CA HIS A 277 7.99 -10.14 -16.26
C HIS A 277 7.78 -11.12 -15.11
N SER A 278 6.58 -11.15 -14.52
CA SER A 278 6.27 -11.91 -13.31
C SER A 278 5.07 -12.86 -13.47
N ALA A 279 4.73 -13.29 -14.69
CA ALA A 279 3.57 -14.16 -14.94
C ALA A 279 2.26 -13.63 -14.35
N GLY A 280 2.08 -12.31 -14.34
CA GLY A 280 0.88 -11.64 -13.84
C GLY A 280 0.83 -11.44 -12.32
N ARG A 281 1.89 -11.80 -11.58
CA ARG A 281 1.91 -11.72 -10.12
C ARG A 281 1.91 -10.28 -9.62
N VAL A 282 0.79 -9.89 -8.99
CA VAL A 282 0.57 -8.57 -8.38
C VAL A 282 -0.06 -8.74 -6.99
N VAL A 283 0.45 -7.99 -6.01
CA VAL A 283 -0.21 -7.82 -4.71
C VAL A 283 -0.35 -6.33 -4.42
N SER A 284 -1.54 -5.90 -4.04
CA SER A 284 -1.86 -4.50 -3.74
C SER A 284 -2.35 -4.38 -2.31
N CYS A 285 -1.89 -3.38 -1.57
CA CYS A 285 -2.30 -3.08 -0.20
C CYS A 285 -2.88 -1.68 -0.11
N LEU A 286 -4.03 -1.55 0.56
CA LEU A 286 -4.65 -0.26 0.82
C LEU A 286 -3.75 0.63 1.68
N GLU A 287 -3.55 1.88 1.25
CA GLU A 287 -2.85 2.93 2.02
C GLU A 287 -3.85 4.07 2.38
N GLY A 288 -3.68 5.28 1.84
CA GLY A 288 -4.52 6.46 2.03
C GLY A 288 -5.81 6.51 1.20
N GLY A 289 -6.45 7.69 1.19
CA GLY A 289 -7.75 7.95 0.57
C GLY A 289 -8.85 8.19 1.61
N TYR A 290 -9.37 9.42 1.68
CA TYR A 290 -10.06 9.96 2.85
C TYR A 290 -11.43 10.60 2.53
N ASP A 291 -11.72 10.89 1.25
CA ASP A 291 -13.09 11.09 0.79
C ASP A 291 -13.76 9.71 0.56
N LEU A 292 -14.81 9.39 1.31
CA LEU A 292 -15.38 8.03 1.36
C LEU A 292 -15.99 7.58 0.03
N ASP A 293 -16.63 8.51 -0.71
CA ASP A 293 -17.26 8.20 -1.99
C ASP A 293 -16.18 7.98 -3.07
N ALA A 294 -15.19 8.87 -3.12
CA ALA A 294 -14.05 8.75 -4.02
C ALA A 294 -13.20 7.51 -3.73
N LEU A 295 -12.92 7.21 -2.46
CA LEU A 295 -12.21 6.01 -2.04
C LEU A 295 -12.94 4.76 -2.52
N SER A 296 -14.24 4.67 -2.26
CA SER A 296 -15.05 3.52 -2.67
C SER A 296 -15.08 3.35 -4.18
N ALA A 297 -15.24 4.44 -4.93
CA ALA A 297 -15.27 4.39 -6.39
C ALA A 297 -13.91 4.01 -6.99
N SER A 298 -12.81 4.55 -6.44
CA SER A 298 -11.45 4.28 -6.90
C SER A 298 -10.99 2.86 -6.58
N VAL A 299 -11.30 2.34 -5.37
CA VAL A 299 -11.03 0.94 -4.99
C VAL A 299 -11.80 -0.02 -5.90
N ARG A 300 -13.07 0.27 -6.23
CA ARG A 300 -13.83 -0.52 -7.20
C ARG A 300 -13.16 -0.54 -8.58
N ALA A 301 -12.70 0.62 -9.05
CA ALA A 301 -12.01 0.73 -10.34
C ALA A 301 -10.70 -0.09 -10.35
N HIS A 302 -9.92 0.00 -9.28
CA HIS A 302 -8.69 -0.79 -9.08
C HIS A 302 -8.96 -2.30 -9.09
N ILE A 303 -9.92 -2.78 -8.28
CA ILE A 303 -10.22 -4.22 -8.16
C ILE A 303 -10.83 -4.79 -9.45
N ARG A 304 -11.67 -4.03 -10.16
CA ARG A 304 -12.19 -4.46 -11.47
C ARG A 304 -11.06 -4.79 -12.44
N VAL A 305 -10.04 -3.93 -12.52
CA VAL A 305 -8.87 -4.18 -13.36
C VAL A 305 -8.09 -5.40 -12.88
N LEU A 306 -7.91 -5.59 -11.57
CA LEU A 306 -7.27 -6.81 -11.05
C LEU A 306 -8.04 -8.08 -11.45
N MET A 307 -9.37 -8.07 -11.38
CA MET A 307 -10.22 -9.18 -11.81
C MET A 307 -10.09 -9.45 -13.30
N GLU A 308 -10.15 -8.40 -14.13
CA GLU A 308 -9.99 -8.50 -15.59
C GLU A 308 -8.62 -9.06 -16.00
N LYS A 309 -7.55 -8.64 -15.31
CA LYS A 309 -6.17 -9.08 -15.57
C LYS A 309 -5.84 -10.43 -14.94
N GLY A 310 -6.60 -10.86 -13.93
CA GLY A 310 -6.42 -12.14 -13.25
C GLY A 310 -7.12 -13.31 -13.95
N ALA A 311 -8.22 -13.03 -14.66
CA ALA A 311 -9.06 -14.01 -15.37
C ALA A 311 -8.24 -14.93 -16.28
#